data_AF-A0A7S3W3M0-F1
#
_entry.id   AF-A0A7S3W3M0-F1
#
_cell.length_a   1.000
_cell.length_b   1.000
_cell.length_c   1.000
_cell.angle_alpha   90.00
_cell.angle_beta   90.00
_cell.angle_gamma   90.00
#
_symmetry.space_group_name_H-M   'P 1'
#
loop_
_entity.id
_entity.type
_entity.pdbx_description
1 polymer ?
#
loop_
_entity_poly.entity_id
_entity_poly.type
_entity_poly.pdbx_seq_one_letter_code
_entity_poly.pdbx_strand_id
1 'polypeptide(L)'
;LNSALLKTRLLRDEVFGPVITIIPFDDDNELVRIANNCDFALGANIFGSPPHVRAVGKRIASGFLSHNDFATTYLCQSLPMGGVKMSGFGKFAGIEGLRALCVTKAVVEDLPAWYLNMNTFIRTSIPPPICYPLSDSAFSFVRGTLRLFHGYSWADRFTGISDLLSAIASPKRKQAEKKLQ
;
A
#
# COMPACT_ATOMS: atom_id res chain seq x y z
N LEU A 1 29.61 13.23 -18.67
CA LEU A 1 29.79 14.30 -17.65
C LEU A 1 30.73 13.95 -16.50
N ASN A 2 31.50 14.93 -16.01
CA ASN A 2 32.29 14.83 -14.77
C ASN A 2 31.39 14.70 -13.53
N SER A 3 31.72 13.76 -12.65
CA SER A 3 31.02 13.52 -11.37
C SER A 3 30.99 14.74 -10.44
N ALA A 4 31.94 15.66 -10.60
CA ALA A 4 31.98 16.92 -9.86
C ALA A 4 30.81 17.85 -10.22
N LEU A 5 30.42 17.94 -11.49
CA LEU A 5 29.30 18.80 -11.91
C LEU A 5 27.97 18.33 -11.29
N LEU A 6 27.74 17.02 -11.25
CA LEU A 6 26.55 16.41 -10.63
C LEU A 6 26.44 16.61 -9.10
N LYS A 7 27.54 17.06 -8.46
CA LYS A 7 27.57 17.40 -7.04
C LYS A 7 27.33 18.89 -6.77
N THR A 8 27.25 19.72 -7.81
CA THR A 8 27.03 21.16 -7.66
C THR A 8 25.64 21.44 -7.10
N ARG A 9 25.53 22.41 -6.17
CA ARG A 9 24.25 22.78 -5.54
C ARG A 9 23.17 23.19 -6.55
N LEU A 10 23.55 23.85 -7.64
CA LEU A 10 22.63 24.29 -8.68
C LEU A 10 21.85 23.13 -9.35
N LEU A 11 22.39 21.91 -9.31
CA LEU A 11 21.76 20.72 -9.90
C LEU A 11 20.98 19.87 -8.88
N ARG A 12 21.04 20.21 -7.60
CA ARG A 12 20.43 19.46 -6.50
C ARG A 12 19.36 20.27 -5.77
N ASP A 13 19.61 21.56 -5.59
CA ASP A 13 18.73 22.49 -4.92
C ASP A 13 17.81 23.16 -5.95
N GLU A 14 16.55 23.36 -5.58
CA GLU A 14 15.59 24.10 -6.40
C GLU A 14 15.88 25.60 -6.33
N VAL A 15 16.04 26.23 -7.50
CA VAL A 15 16.47 27.64 -7.57
C VAL A 15 15.31 28.62 -7.32
N PHE A 16 14.06 28.25 -7.66
CA PHE A 16 12.86 29.10 -7.53
C PHE A 16 13.05 30.54 -8.04
N GLY A 17 13.88 30.71 -9.08
CA GLY A 17 14.23 32.00 -9.64
C GLY A 17 14.40 31.90 -11.15
N PRO A 18 14.62 33.04 -11.83
CA PRO A 18 14.73 33.10 -13.29
C PRO A 18 16.10 32.59 -13.79
N VAL A 19 16.48 31.38 -13.40
CA VAL A 19 17.75 30.74 -13.73
C VAL A 19 17.46 29.38 -14.35
N ILE A 20 17.99 29.15 -15.55
CA ILE A 20 17.90 27.86 -16.25
C ILE A 20 19.33 27.35 -16.48
N THR A 21 19.57 26.07 -16.18
CA THR A 21 20.86 25.41 -16.45
C THR A 21 20.72 24.51 -17.66
N ILE A 22 21.70 24.58 -18.57
CA ILE A 22 21.79 23.70 -19.73
C ILE A 22 22.93 22.71 -19.48
N ILE A 23 22.62 21.43 -19.58
CA ILE A 23 23.56 20.34 -19.33
C ILE A 23 23.59 19.45 -20.56
N PRO A 24 24.70 19.38 -21.30
CA PRO A 24 24.82 18.44 -22.42
C PRO A 24 24.84 17.01 -21.89
N PHE A 25 24.39 16.04 -22.69
CA PHE A 25 24.46 14.62 -22.39
C PHE A 25 24.80 13.86 -23.68
N ASP A 26 25.48 12.73 -23.55
CA ASP A 26 25.95 11.97 -24.71
C ASP A 26 24.93 10.90 -25.16
N ASP A 27 24.16 10.35 -24.20
CA ASP A 27 23.18 9.29 -24.45
C ASP A 27 22.00 9.32 -23.46
N ASP A 28 20.95 8.54 -23.76
CA ASP A 28 19.73 8.47 -22.95
C ASP A 28 19.96 7.93 -21.53
N ASN A 29 20.95 7.05 -21.32
CA ASN A 29 21.29 6.55 -19.97
C ASN A 29 21.91 7.65 -19.13
N GLU A 30 22.80 8.44 -19.73
CA GLU A 30 23.36 9.61 -19.08
C GLU A 30 22.28 10.64 -18.78
N LEU A 31 21.39 10.97 -19.73
CA LEU A 31 20.26 11.87 -19.51
C LEU A 31 19.40 11.43 -18.32
N VAL A 32 19.00 10.15 -18.28
CA VAL A 32 18.18 9.61 -17.20
C VAL A 32 18.91 9.70 -15.86
N ARG A 33 20.22 9.43 -15.85
CA ARG A 33 21.05 9.55 -14.64
C ARG A 33 21.11 11.00 -14.14
N ILE A 34 21.29 11.97 -15.04
CA ILE A 34 21.31 13.40 -14.68
C ILE A 34 19.95 13.82 -14.11
N ALA A 35 18.87 13.53 -14.83
CA ALA A 35 17.52 13.93 -14.43
C ALA A 35 17.10 13.31 -13.08
N ASN A 36 17.44 12.04 -12.84
CA ASN A 36 17.09 11.35 -11.61
C ASN A 36 18.01 11.68 -10.42
N ASN A 37 19.11 12.43 -10.62
CA ASN A 37 20.05 12.84 -9.56
C ASN A 37 19.54 14.01 -8.69
N CYS A 38 18.41 14.63 -9.05
CA CYS A 38 17.76 15.61 -8.18
C CYS A 38 16.99 14.92 -7.04
N ASP A 39 17.08 15.45 -5.83
CA ASP A 39 16.32 14.94 -4.67
C ASP A 39 14.82 15.25 -4.78
N PHE A 40 14.48 16.29 -5.55
CA PHE A 40 13.12 16.70 -5.88
C PHE A 40 12.68 16.13 -7.23
N ALA A 41 11.40 15.81 -7.35
CA ALA A 41 10.80 15.15 -8.52
C ALA A 41 9.30 15.46 -8.63
N LEU A 42 8.94 16.74 -8.65
CA LEU A 42 7.53 17.16 -8.76
C LEU A 42 6.97 16.83 -10.16
N GLY A 43 7.64 17.31 -11.21
CA GLY A 43 7.26 17.05 -12.59
C GLY A 43 8.45 17.15 -13.54
N ALA A 44 8.29 16.61 -14.75
CA ALA A 44 9.30 16.65 -15.80
C ALA A 44 8.67 16.94 -17.18
N ASN A 45 9.47 17.47 -18.10
CA ASN A 45 9.07 17.71 -19.48
C ASN A 45 10.15 17.11 -20.39
N ILE A 46 9.76 16.33 -21.39
CA ILE A 46 10.69 15.70 -22.33
C ILE A 46 10.31 16.09 -23.75
N PHE A 47 11.28 16.53 -24.53
CA PHE A 47 11.12 16.92 -25.93
C PHE A 47 11.87 15.96 -26.84
N GLY A 48 11.24 15.51 -27.93
CA GLY A 48 11.80 14.55 -28.87
C GLY A 48 10.75 13.86 -29.73
N SER A 49 11.17 12.80 -30.43
CA SER A 49 10.23 12.00 -31.23
C SER A 49 9.27 11.20 -30.32
N PRO A 50 8.01 10.95 -30.74
CA PRO A 50 7.04 10.24 -29.90
C PRO A 50 7.52 8.87 -29.36
N PRO A 51 8.24 8.03 -30.13
CA PRO A 51 8.82 6.79 -29.59
C PRO A 51 9.88 7.05 -28.52
N HIS A 52 10.74 8.05 -28.74
CA HIS A 52 11.87 8.38 -27.86
C HIS A 52 11.39 8.94 -26.52
N VAL A 53 10.51 9.96 -26.53
CA VAL A 53 10.00 10.56 -25.30
C VAL A 53 9.26 9.54 -24.44
N ARG A 54 8.52 8.59 -25.05
CA ARG A 54 7.87 7.50 -24.32
C ARG A 54 8.86 6.51 -23.71
N ALA A 55 9.96 6.21 -24.40
CA ALA A 55 10.99 5.29 -23.90
C ALA A 55 11.76 5.92 -22.74
N VAL A 56 12.17 7.18 -22.88
CA VAL A 56 12.88 7.93 -21.83
C VAL A 56 11.96 8.26 -20.66
N GLY A 57 10.74 8.72 -20.90
CA GLY A 57 9.78 9.14 -19.87
C GLY A 57 9.46 8.05 -18.85
N LYS A 58 9.42 6.77 -19.25
CA LYS A 58 9.26 5.63 -18.33
C LYS A 58 10.39 5.48 -17.32
N ARG A 59 11.56 6.06 -17.59
CA ARG A 59 12.78 5.94 -16.79
C ARG A 59 13.01 7.15 -15.90
N ILE A 60 12.28 8.24 -16.11
CA ILE A 60 12.37 9.46 -15.31
C ILE A 60 11.51 9.32 -14.06
N ALA A 61 12.10 9.53 -12.89
CA ALA A 61 11.40 9.60 -11.62
C ALA A 61 10.79 11.01 -11.48
N SER A 62 9.49 11.11 -11.75
CA SER A 62 8.72 12.36 -11.63
C SER A 62 7.29 12.07 -11.22
N GLY A 63 6.67 13.01 -10.50
CA GLY A 63 5.27 12.93 -10.11
C GLY A 63 4.29 12.95 -11.29
N PHE A 64 4.51 13.86 -12.23
CA PHE A 64 3.81 13.96 -13.51
C PHE A 64 4.78 14.35 -14.63
N LEU A 65 4.43 14.04 -15.88
CA LEU A 65 5.33 14.24 -17.01
C LEU A 65 4.59 14.74 -18.25
N SER A 66 5.15 15.72 -18.96
CA SER A 66 4.66 16.17 -20.26
C SER A 66 5.63 15.76 -21.37
N HIS A 67 5.09 15.27 -22.48
CA HIS A 67 5.86 15.02 -23.70
C HIS A 67 5.63 16.16 -24.70
N ASN A 68 6.71 16.72 -25.24
CA ASN A 68 6.69 17.79 -26.25
C ASN A 68 5.86 19.01 -25.85
N ASP A 69 5.76 19.28 -24.55
CA ASP A 69 5.04 20.42 -24.00
C ASP A 69 5.59 20.77 -22.61
N PHE A 70 5.27 21.95 -22.10
CA PHE A 70 5.73 22.44 -20.81
C PHE A 70 4.57 22.61 -19.84
N ALA A 71 4.59 21.84 -18.76
CA ALA A 71 3.63 21.93 -17.65
C ALA A 71 2.15 21.74 -18.03
N THR A 72 1.83 21.29 -19.26
CA THR A 72 0.44 21.05 -19.70
C THR A 72 -0.27 19.98 -18.88
N THR A 73 0.47 19.02 -18.30
CA THR A 73 -0.10 18.08 -17.31
C THR A 73 -0.76 18.79 -16.14
N TYR A 74 -0.33 20.01 -15.78
CA TYR A 74 -0.98 20.82 -14.74
C TYR A 74 -2.36 21.34 -15.16
N LEU A 75 -2.57 21.56 -16.45
CA LEU A 75 -3.82 22.08 -16.99
C LEU A 75 -4.87 20.97 -17.17
N CYS A 76 -4.43 19.72 -17.28
CA CYS A 76 -5.31 18.56 -17.41
C CYS A 76 -5.84 18.09 -16.04
N GLN A 77 -6.91 18.71 -15.54
CA GLN A 77 -7.48 18.43 -14.20
C GLN A 77 -7.97 16.98 -13.99
N SER A 78 -8.14 16.20 -15.06
CA SER A 78 -8.44 14.78 -14.98
C SER A 78 -7.23 13.90 -14.64
N LEU A 79 -6.00 14.43 -14.75
CA LEU A 79 -4.77 13.71 -14.42
C LEU A 79 -4.37 13.98 -12.97
N PRO A 80 -3.89 12.96 -12.24
CA PRO A 80 -3.40 13.14 -10.88
C PRO A 80 -2.11 13.96 -10.87
N MET A 81 -2.03 14.89 -9.93
CA MET A 81 -0.89 15.78 -9.73
C MET A 81 -0.29 15.60 -8.35
N GLY A 82 1.02 15.45 -8.28
CA GLY A 82 1.75 15.42 -7.02
C GLY A 82 3.10 14.76 -7.22
N GLY A 83 4.07 15.12 -6.39
CA GLY A 83 5.46 14.71 -6.56
C GLY A 83 5.76 13.28 -6.16
N VAL A 84 7.04 12.94 -6.27
CA VAL A 84 7.70 11.80 -5.64
C VAL A 84 9.01 12.27 -4.99
N LYS A 85 9.71 11.40 -4.25
CA LYS A 85 10.92 11.75 -3.48
C LYS A 85 10.64 12.89 -2.48
N MET A 86 11.53 13.89 -2.41
CA MET A 86 11.36 15.06 -1.53
C MET A 86 10.26 16.02 -2.00
N SER A 87 9.67 15.81 -3.19
CA SER A 87 8.51 16.59 -3.67
C SER A 87 7.16 16.11 -3.13
N GLY A 88 7.17 15.18 -2.16
CA GLY A 88 5.99 14.67 -1.49
C GLY A 88 5.45 13.36 -2.07
N PHE A 89 4.36 12.87 -1.49
CA PHE A 89 3.74 11.58 -1.84
C PHE A 89 2.26 11.70 -2.24
N GLY A 90 1.54 12.69 -1.69
CA GLY A 90 0.12 12.89 -1.96
C GLY A 90 -0.15 13.29 -3.40
N LYS A 91 -1.35 12.95 -3.90
CA LYS A 91 -1.86 13.40 -5.19
C LYS A 91 -3.10 14.26 -5.00
N PHE A 92 -3.22 15.34 -5.76
CA PHE A 92 -4.41 16.16 -5.94
C PHE A 92 -4.83 16.12 -7.41
N ALA A 93 -6.00 16.68 -7.75
CA ALA A 93 -6.63 16.55 -9.07
C ALA A 93 -6.95 15.09 -9.47
N GLY A 94 -7.71 14.92 -10.54
CA GLY A 94 -8.22 13.60 -10.94
C GLY A 94 -9.11 12.93 -9.87
N ILE A 95 -9.33 11.63 -10.04
CA ILE A 95 -10.08 10.82 -9.07
C ILE A 95 -9.27 10.58 -7.80
N GLU A 96 -7.95 10.56 -7.92
CA GLU A 96 -6.99 10.39 -6.85
C GLU A 96 -7.06 11.54 -5.86
N GLY A 97 -7.11 12.78 -6.35
CA GLY A 97 -7.23 13.98 -5.52
C GLY A 97 -8.55 14.05 -4.76
N LEU A 98 -9.67 13.67 -5.39
CA LEU A 98 -10.95 13.59 -4.69
C LEU A 98 -10.91 12.55 -3.58
N ARG A 99 -10.34 11.36 -3.85
CA ARG A 99 -10.16 10.30 -2.86
C ARG A 99 -9.24 10.71 -1.71
N ALA A 100 -8.23 11.54 -1.97
CA ALA A 100 -7.33 12.06 -0.94
C ALA A 100 -8.04 12.98 0.08
N LEU A 101 -9.21 13.53 -0.27
CA LEU A 101 -10.07 14.32 0.63
C LEU A 101 -11.09 13.45 1.39
N CYS A 102 -11.13 12.14 1.15
CA CYS A 102 -12.04 11.21 1.81
C CYS A 102 -11.35 10.45 2.94
N VAL A 103 -12.10 10.14 4.00
CA VAL A 103 -11.67 9.19 5.03
C VAL A 103 -12.04 7.78 4.57
N THR A 104 -11.04 6.95 4.25
CA THR A 104 -11.26 5.57 3.81
C THR A 104 -11.68 4.71 5.00
N LYS A 105 -12.78 3.96 4.87
CA LYS A 105 -13.26 2.99 5.87
C LYS A 105 -13.30 1.60 5.26
N ALA A 106 -12.55 0.65 5.84
CA ALA A 106 -12.66 -0.75 5.50
C ALA A 106 -13.89 -1.37 6.20
N VAL A 107 -14.71 -2.11 5.46
CA VAL A 107 -15.86 -2.85 5.97
C VAL A 107 -15.82 -4.25 5.38
N VAL A 108 -16.02 -5.26 6.22
CA VAL A 108 -16.19 -6.66 5.81
C VAL A 108 -17.50 -7.15 6.41
N GLU A 109 -18.31 -7.81 5.60
CA GLU A 109 -19.58 -8.40 6.01
C GLU A 109 -19.57 -9.89 5.64
N ASP A 110 -19.83 -10.75 6.62
CA ASP A 110 -20.08 -12.16 6.38
C ASP A 110 -21.48 -12.31 5.77
N LEU A 111 -21.56 -12.80 4.54
CA LEU A 111 -22.84 -13.11 3.91
C LEU A 111 -23.47 -14.34 4.57
N PRO A 112 -24.79 -14.30 4.86
CA PRO A 112 -25.44 -15.48 5.40
C PRO A 112 -25.55 -16.56 4.31
N ALA A 113 -25.29 -17.82 4.69
CA ALA A 113 -25.16 -18.96 3.78
C ALA A 113 -26.37 -19.19 2.83
N TRP A 114 -27.55 -18.67 3.17
CA TRP A 114 -28.74 -18.77 2.31
C TRP A 114 -28.69 -17.84 1.08
N TYR A 115 -27.89 -16.77 1.09
CA TYR A 115 -27.82 -15.79 0.00
C TYR A 115 -26.99 -16.28 -1.20
N LEU A 116 -26.03 -17.20 -0.99
CA LEU A 116 -25.11 -17.67 -2.04
C LEU A 116 -25.55 -18.96 -2.74
N ASN A 117 -26.67 -19.59 -2.33
CA ASN A 117 -27.13 -20.90 -2.83
C ASN A 117 -26.01 -21.97 -2.90
N MET A 118 -24.97 -21.81 -2.07
CA MET A 118 -23.81 -22.69 -1.98
C MET A 118 -23.86 -23.38 -0.62
N ASN A 119 -24.02 -24.71 -0.65
CA ASN A 119 -23.91 -25.57 0.52
C ASN A 119 -22.44 -25.75 0.95
N THR A 120 -21.69 -24.65 1.07
CA THR A 120 -20.27 -24.72 1.39
C THR A 120 -20.13 -24.99 2.89
N PHE A 121 -19.68 -26.19 3.25
CA PHE A 121 -19.34 -26.66 4.60
C PHE A 121 -18.29 -25.80 5.35
N ILE A 122 -17.86 -24.69 4.78
CA ILE A 122 -16.90 -23.73 5.36
C ILE A 122 -17.71 -22.52 5.84
N ARG A 123 -18.29 -22.62 7.03
CA ARG A 123 -18.80 -21.45 7.76
C ARG A 123 -17.61 -20.66 8.27
N THR A 124 -17.44 -19.42 7.83
CA THR A 124 -16.47 -18.44 8.40
C THR A 124 -16.88 -17.94 9.79
N SER A 125 -17.99 -18.45 10.32
CA SER A 125 -18.48 -18.10 11.65
C SER A 125 -17.41 -18.42 12.68
N ILE A 126 -16.91 -17.37 13.34
CA ILE A 126 -15.88 -17.45 14.38
C ILE A 126 -16.32 -18.51 15.41
N PRO A 127 -15.53 -19.57 15.64
CA PRO A 127 -15.86 -20.62 16.59
C PRO A 127 -16.31 -20.04 17.94
N PRO A 128 -17.36 -20.58 18.58
CA PRO A 128 -17.92 -20.02 19.80
C PRO A 128 -16.91 -19.69 20.91
N PRO A 129 -15.83 -20.47 21.14
CA PRO A 129 -14.84 -20.14 22.16
C PRO A 129 -14.08 -18.83 21.89
N ILE A 130 -13.86 -18.48 20.62
CA ILE A 130 -13.09 -17.30 20.19
C ILE A 130 -13.96 -16.18 19.62
N CYS A 131 -15.28 -16.35 19.63
CA CYS A 131 -16.22 -15.28 19.30
C CYS A 131 -16.25 -14.27 20.44
N TYR A 132 -16.23 -12.97 20.13
CA TYR A 132 -16.23 -11.92 21.13
C TYR A 132 -17.64 -11.75 21.75
N PRO A 133 -17.79 -11.60 23.07
CA PRO A 133 -16.73 -11.56 24.09
C PRO A 133 -16.09 -12.94 24.35
N LEU A 134 -14.76 -12.96 24.47
CA LEU A 134 -13.97 -14.20 24.58
C LEU A 134 -14.39 -15.05 25.77
N SER A 135 -14.44 -16.36 25.57
CA SER A 135 -14.69 -17.34 26.63
C SER A 135 -13.43 -17.62 27.46
N ASP A 136 -13.59 -18.14 28.68
CA ASP A 136 -12.44 -18.54 29.53
C ASP A 136 -11.64 -19.71 28.88
N SER A 137 -12.26 -20.48 27.97
CA SER A 137 -11.60 -21.53 27.20
C SER A 137 -10.99 -21.07 25.87
N ALA A 138 -11.11 -19.78 25.51
CA ALA A 138 -10.61 -19.21 24.25
C ALA A 138 -9.11 -19.46 24.07
N PHE A 139 -8.32 -19.23 25.13
CA PHE A 139 -6.87 -19.44 25.10
C PHE A 139 -6.51 -20.90 24.88
N SER A 140 -7.19 -21.82 25.58
CA SER A 140 -7.00 -23.27 25.41
C SER A 140 -7.39 -23.73 24.00
N PHE A 141 -8.45 -23.16 23.42
CA PHE A 141 -8.87 -23.42 22.05
C PHE A 141 -7.82 -22.97 21.02
N VAL A 142 -7.31 -21.74 21.12
CA VAL A 142 -6.25 -21.23 20.23
C VAL A 142 -4.96 -22.03 20.40
N ARG A 143 -4.55 -22.30 21.65
CA ARG A 143 -3.34 -23.09 21.95
C ARG A 143 -3.45 -24.52 21.40
N GLY A 144 -4.60 -25.18 21.59
CA GLY A 144 -4.87 -26.51 21.04
C GLY A 144 -4.83 -26.51 19.51
N THR A 145 -5.39 -25.48 18.88
CA THR A 145 -5.35 -25.29 17.41
C THR A 145 -3.92 -25.11 16.90
N LEU A 146 -3.14 -24.25 17.55
CA LEU A 146 -1.72 -24.03 17.19
C LEU A 146 -0.89 -25.30 17.38
N ARG A 147 -1.10 -26.06 18.45
CA ARG A 147 -0.43 -27.35 18.68
C ARG A 147 -0.81 -28.41 17.65
N LEU A 148 -2.08 -28.46 17.26
CA LEU A 148 -2.58 -29.39 16.24
C LEU A 148 -1.93 -29.15 14.88
N PHE A 149 -1.87 -27.88 14.42
CA PHE A 149 -1.36 -27.57 13.08
C PHE A 149 0.16 -27.34 13.03
N HIS A 150 0.76 -26.80 14.09
CA HIS A 150 2.16 -26.39 14.12
C HIS A 150 3.01 -27.10 15.19
N GLY A 151 2.49 -28.14 15.85
CA GLY A 151 3.27 -28.96 16.78
C GLY A 151 4.41 -29.71 16.09
N TYR A 152 5.59 -29.72 16.72
CA TYR A 152 6.81 -30.35 16.22
C TYR A 152 6.76 -31.89 16.28
N SER A 153 6.05 -32.46 17.26
CA SER A 153 5.94 -33.91 17.46
C SER A 153 4.51 -34.41 17.25
N TRP A 154 4.35 -35.69 16.87
CA TRP A 154 3.03 -36.31 16.77
C TRP A 154 2.26 -36.32 18.10
N ALA A 155 2.95 -36.52 19.23
CA ALA A 155 2.36 -36.42 20.56
C ALA A 155 1.82 -35.01 20.87
N ASP A 156 2.53 -33.95 20.43
CA ASP A 156 2.10 -32.56 20.60
C ASP A 156 0.83 -32.26 19.79
N ARG A 157 0.70 -32.88 18.61
CA ARG A 157 -0.51 -32.73 17.79
C ARG A 157 -1.71 -33.44 18.41
N PHE A 158 -1.52 -34.66 18.93
CA PHE A 158 -2.60 -35.38 19.64
C PHE A 158 -3.03 -34.69 20.93
N THR A 159 -2.09 -34.14 21.70
CA THR A 159 -2.44 -33.31 22.86
C THR A 159 -3.17 -32.03 22.44
N GLY A 160 -2.81 -31.43 21.30
CA GLY A 160 -3.56 -30.33 20.68
C GLY A 160 -5.02 -30.68 20.38
N ILE A 161 -5.30 -31.90 19.88
CA ILE A 161 -6.68 -32.39 19.67
C ILE A 161 -7.44 -32.48 21.00
N SER A 162 -6.80 -33.03 22.04
CA SER A 162 -7.41 -33.16 23.37
C SER A 162 -7.72 -31.79 24.00
N ASP A 163 -6.77 -30.85 23.91
CA ASP A 163 -6.94 -29.46 24.35
C ASP A 163 -8.10 -28.77 23.60
N LEU A 164 -8.26 -29.03 22.30
CA LEU A 164 -9.32 -28.43 21.48
C LEU A 164 -10.71 -29.02 21.83
N LEU A 165 -10.80 -30.33 22.02
CA LEU A 165 -12.04 -31.01 22.44
C LEU A 165 -12.50 -30.55 23.83
N SER A 166 -11.57 -30.42 24.78
CA SER A 166 -11.87 -29.93 26.13
C SER A 166 -12.29 -28.45 26.12
N ALA A 167 -11.69 -27.61 25.27
CA ALA A 167 -12.05 -26.21 25.14
C ALA A 167 -13.44 -26.01 24.52
N ILE A 168 -13.86 -26.88 23.59
CA ILE A 168 -15.21 -26.89 23.02
C ILE A 168 -16.24 -27.42 24.02
N ALA A 169 -15.90 -28.44 24.82
CA ALA A 169 -16.78 -29.04 25.81
C ALA A 169 -16.95 -28.21 27.10
N SER A 170 -16.12 -27.18 27.29
CA SER A 170 -16.17 -26.31 28.46
C SER A 170 -17.50 -25.53 28.52
N PRO A 171 -18.15 -25.44 29.70
CA PRO A 171 -19.44 -24.79 29.83
C PRO A 171 -19.34 -23.29 29.47
N LYS A 172 -20.28 -22.81 28.65
CA LYS A 172 -20.40 -21.38 28.33
C LYS A 172 -20.67 -20.62 29.62
N ARG A 173 -19.88 -19.57 29.87
CA ARG A 173 -20.12 -18.63 30.97
C ARG A 173 -21.53 -18.05 30.83
N LYS A 174 -22.41 -18.28 31.82
CA LYS A 174 -23.63 -17.46 31.98
C LYS A 174 -23.16 -16.02 32.19
N GLN A 175 -23.37 -15.15 31.21
CA GLN A 175 -23.07 -13.74 31.36
C GLN A 175 -23.86 -13.22 32.56
N ALA A 176 -23.15 -12.58 33.48
CA ALA A 176 -23.75 -11.74 34.49
C ALA A 176 -24.40 -10.55 33.77
N GLU A 177 -25.70 -10.65 33.48
CA GLU A 177 -26.58 -9.61 32.95
C GLU A 177 -26.80 -8.43 33.93
N LYS A 178 -25.78 -8.02 34.69
CA LYS A 178 -25.88 -6.84 35.57
C LYS A 178 -24.60 -6.02 35.52
N LYS A 179 -24.58 -5.06 34.59
CA LYS A 179 -24.10 -3.67 34.74
C LYS A 179 -23.65 -3.11 33.38
N LEU A 180 -24.61 -2.75 32.54
CA LEU A 180 -24.55 -1.55 31.70
C LEU A 180 -25.97 -1.25 31.17
N GLN A 181 -26.86 -0.90 32.10
CA GLN A 181 -27.95 0.05 31.81
C GLN A 181 -27.48 1.40 32.35
#